data_AF-A0A968PB14-F1
#
_entry.id   AF-A0A968PB14-F1
#
_cell.length_a   1.000
_cell.length_b   1.000
_cell.length_c   1.000
_cell.angle_alpha   90.00
_cell.angle_beta   90.00
_cell.angle_gamma   90.00
#
_symmetry.space_group_name_H-M   'P 1'
#
loop_
_entity.id
_entity.type
_entity.pdbx_description
1 polymer ?
#
loop_
_entity_poly.entity_id
_entity_poly.type
_entity_poly.pdbx_seq_one_letter_code
_entity_poly.pdbx_strand_id
1 'polypeptide(L)'
;MILDEAQAIKNPSSQVAKAVRLLQADHRLALTGTPVENHLGDLWSIFEYLNPGMLGGAGHFSRLLKNAMQDARQQRGSESEDSVAQSEISPAIVQADAVATPQPVKADEREEETEGIQLAGAKMMQSTDVARQLGKALRPFILRRTKKQVLRDLPPKTEQTVLCEMEGAQKDLYDQLLKHYRGSLLSKVTESGMGRNTVMVLEALLRLRQAACHPGLIDPKLADQPFAKLEALLERLEDLVQEGHKALVFSQFTSFLELVRKQLDSRGIVYEYLDGQTRHRKQHVERFQTDAKCPVFLISLKAGGLGLNLTAAEYVFILDPWWNPAVENQAIDRAHRIGQQHHVFAYRLICQNTVEQRIAELQAKKRDLADAIIGQQSESLLASL
;
A
#
# COMPACT_ATOMS: atom_id res chain seq x y z
N MET A 1 26.19 9.15 14.99
CA MET A 1 25.63 7.86 14.54
C MET A 1 24.53 8.10 13.53
N ILE A 2 24.55 7.39 12.41
CA ILE A 2 23.58 7.53 11.32
C ILE A 2 22.86 6.20 11.18
N LEU A 3 21.53 6.25 11.15
CA LEU A 3 20.69 5.09 10.89
C LEU A 3 20.03 5.28 9.53
N ASP A 4 20.42 4.43 8.58
CA ASP A 4 19.78 4.36 7.27
C ASP A 4 18.60 3.38 7.31
N GLU A 5 17.57 3.62 6.51
CA GLU A 5 16.32 2.86 6.45
C GLU A 5 15.62 2.71 7.84
N ALA A 6 15.39 3.85 8.50
CA ALA A 6 14.80 3.94 9.84
C ALA A 6 13.40 3.34 10.01
N GLN A 7 12.76 2.89 8.93
CA GLN A 7 11.59 2.02 9.03
C GLN A 7 11.86 0.72 9.80
N ALA A 8 13.11 0.24 9.84
CA ALA A 8 13.49 -0.96 10.59
C ALA A 8 13.27 -0.82 12.11
N ILE A 9 13.23 0.40 12.65
CA ILE A 9 13.04 0.66 14.08
C ILE A 9 11.64 1.18 14.43
N LYS A 10 10.67 1.18 13.51
CA LYS A 10 9.32 1.72 13.76
C LYS A 10 8.55 0.99 14.85
N ASN A 11 8.79 -0.30 15.02
CA ASN A 11 8.23 -1.05 16.14
C ASN A 11 9.11 -0.85 17.40
N PRO A 12 8.65 -0.09 18.40
CA PRO A 12 9.45 0.22 19.58
C PRO A 12 9.74 -0.98 20.48
N SER A 13 8.94 -2.06 20.34
CA SER A 13 9.10 -3.28 21.11
C SER A 13 10.12 -4.26 20.50
N SER A 14 10.52 -4.03 19.24
CA SER A 14 11.45 -4.89 18.51
C SER A 14 12.84 -4.91 19.17
N GLN A 15 13.55 -6.04 19.06
CA GLN A 15 14.91 -6.16 19.55
C GLN A 15 15.86 -5.16 18.87
N VAL A 16 15.67 -4.91 17.57
CA VAL A 16 16.47 -3.95 16.80
C VAL A 16 16.29 -2.54 17.36
N ALA A 17 15.05 -2.08 17.54
CA ALA A 17 14.80 -0.74 18.11
C ALA A 17 15.37 -0.60 19.52
N LYS A 18 15.25 -1.64 20.36
CA LYS A 18 15.84 -1.66 21.70
C LYS A 18 17.37 -1.61 21.65
N ALA A 19 18.00 -2.42 20.82
CA ALA A 19 19.46 -2.49 20.69
C ALA A 19 20.06 -1.17 20.19
N VAL A 20 19.47 -0.56 19.16
CA VAL A 20 19.93 0.71 18.60
C VAL A 20 19.88 1.84 19.64
N ARG A 21 18.89 1.84 20.54
CA ARG A 21 18.77 2.85 21.61
C ARG A 21 19.88 2.76 22.65
N LEU A 22 20.47 1.58 22.87
CA LEU A 22 21.57 1.36 23.82
C LEU A 22 22.91 1.91 23.31
N LEU A 23 23.03 2.16 22.01
CA LEU A 23 24.26 2.68 21.42
C LEU A 23 24.48 4.14 21.83
N GLN A 24 25.63 4.43 22.45
CA GLN A 24 26.00 5.78 22.86
C GLN A 24 26.49 6.59 21.65
N ALA A 25 25.93 7.78 21.46
CA ALA A 25 26.34 8.71 20.41
C ALA A 25 25.87 10.13 20.73
N ASP A 26 26.76 11.11 20.59
CA ASP A 26 26.47 12.54 20.85
C ASP A 26 25.52 13.15 19.80
N HIS A 27 25.64 12.68 18.56
CA HIS A 27 24.79 13.11 17.45
C HIS A 27 24.12 11.92 16.80
N ARG A 28 22.82 12.02 16.53
CA ARG A 28 22.01 10.98 15.92
C ARG A 28 21.27 11.52 14.70
N LEU A 29 21.34 10.77 13.60
CA LEU A 29 20.61 11.05 12.36
C LEU A 29 19.86 9.79 11.94
N ALA A 30 18.63 9.95 11.46
CA ALA A 30 17.81 8.88 10.92
C ALA A 30 17.36 9.25 9.51
N LEU A 31 17.57 8.33 8.57
CA LEU A 31 17.15 8.46 7.18
C LEU A 31 16.06 7.42 6.92
N THR A 32 14.93 7.85 6.34
CA THR A 32 13.88 6.94 5.90
C THR A 32 13.08 7.59 4.78
N GLY A 33 12.75 6.79 3.76
CA GLY A 33 11.84 7.24 2.71
C GLY A 33 10.39 7.38 3.19
N THR A 34 10.03 6.73 4.30
CA THR A 34 8.63 6.54 4.73
C THR A 34 8.49 6.77 6.23
N PRO A 35 8.58 7.99 6.76
CA PRO A 35 8.61 8.21 8.21
C PRO A 35 7.38 7.69 8.97
N VAL A 36 6.23 7.56 8.30
CA VAL A 36 4.99 7.00 8.84
C VAL A 36 4.48 5.93 7.88
N GLU A 37 4.18 4.72 8.39
CA GLU A 37 3.61 3.63 7.58
C GLU A 37 2.21 3.25 8.03
N ASN A 38 2.01 3.01 9.32
CA ASN A 38 0.77 2.44 9.84
C ASN A 38 0.02 3.38 10.77
N HIS A 39 0.74 4.11 11.62
CA HIS A 39 0.17 5.03 12.59
C HIS A 39 1.23 6.03 13.08
N LEU A 40 0.78 7.14 13.68
CA LEU A 40 1.67 8.17 14.23
C LEU A 40 2.65 7.65 15.31
N GLY A 41 2.40 6.47 15.90
CA GLY A 41 3.35 5.78 16.77
C GLY A 41 4.67 5.38 16.11
N ASP A 42 4.71 5.30 14.77
CA ASP A 42 5.95 5.03 14.02
C ASP A 42 6.96 6.17 14.22
N LEU A 43 6.47 7.41 14.28
CA LEU A 43 7.29 8.59 14.58
C LEU A 43 7.88 8.51 15.98
N TRP A 44 7.08 8.08 16.97
CA TRP A 44 7.57 7.97 18.35
C TRP A 44 8.84 7.12 18.43
N SER A 45 8.84 5.96 17.76
CA SER A 45 9.97 5.04 17.83
C SER A 45 11.25 5.62 17.23
N ILE A 46 11.12 6.38 16.14
CA ILE A 46 12.22 7.09 15.47
C ILE A 46 12.69 8.27 16.31
N PHE A 47 11.79 9.03 16.91
CA PHE A 47 12.13 10.17 17.76
C PHE A 47 12.76 9.74 19.08
N GLU A 48 12.33 8.62 19.66
CA GLU A 48 12.98 8.03 20.82
C GLU A 48 14.43 7.61 20.53
N TYR A 49 14.73 7.28 19.27
CA TYR A 49 16.11 7.10 18.83
C TYR A 49 16.84 8.43 18.70
N LEU A 50 16.26 9.43 18.04
CA LEU A 50 16.91 10.72 17.77
C LEU A 50 17.15 11.56 19.05
N ASN A 51 16.14 11.66 19.89
CA ASN A 51 16.13 12.44 21.13
C ASN A 51 15.33 11.70 22.22
N PRO A 52 15.99 10.79 22.96
CA PRO A 52 15.32 9.96 23.97
C PRO A 52 14.55 10.79 25.00
N GLY A 53 13.30 10.42 25.27
CA GLY A 53 12.46 11.09 26.27
C GLY A 53 11.74 12.36 25.79
N MET A 54 12.06 12.90 24.61
CA MET A 54 11.45 14.13 24.07
C MET A 54 9.92 14.03 23.95
N LEU A 55 9.40 12.86 23.61
CA LEU A 55 7.96 12.61 23.45
C LEU A 55 7.33 11.91 24.66
N GLY A 56 8.10 11.78 25.76
CA GLY A 56 7.73 10.96 26.90
C GLY A 56 7.61 9.47 26.57
N GLY A 57 7.10 8.68 27.52
CA GLY A 57 6.94 7.24 27.33
C GLY A 57 5.92 6.89 26.23
N ALA A 58 6.14 5.78 25.52
CA ALA A 58 5.27 5.31 24.43
C ALA A 58 3.78 5.24 24.84
N GLY A 59 3.50 4.79 26.06
CA GLY A 59 2.13 4.69 26.58
C GLY A 59 1.50 6.05 26.89
N HIS A 60 2.29 7.07 27.20
CA HIS A 60 1.81 8.45 27.35
C HIS A 60 1.55 9.08 25.98
N PHE A 61 2.49 8.95 25.04
CA PHE A 61 2.34 9.45 23.68
C PHE A 61 1.13 8.84 22.96
N SER A 62 0.92 7.53 23.09
CA SER A 62 -0.24 6.85 22.50
C SER A 62 -1.56 7.30 23.14
N ARG A 63 -1.58 7.58 24.46
CA ARG A 63 -2.75 8.15 25.15
C ARG A 63 -3.01 9.58 24.73
N LEU A 64 -1.97 10.41 24.63
CA LEU A 64 -2.09 11.80 24.17
C LEU A 64 -2.70 11.85 22.77
N LEU A 65 -2.23 10.98 21.86
CA LEU A 65 -2.84 10.84 20.53
C LEU A 65 -4.29 10.37 20.59
N LYS A 66 -4.60 9.35 21.42
CA LYS A 66 -5.98 8.85 21.57
C LYS A 66 -6.93 9.90 22.14
N ASN A 67 -6.51 10.61 23.18
CA ASN A 67 -7.30 11.65 23.83
C ASN A 67 -7.50 12.83 22.89
N ALA A 68 -6.45 13.29 22.21
CA ALA A 68 -6.58 14.37 21.23
C ALA A 68 -7.53 14.00 20.07
N MET A 69 -7.57 12.72 19.67
CA MET A 69 -8.56 12.22 18.70
C MET A 69 -9.98 12.14 19.29
N GLN A 70 -10.13 11.96 20.61
CA GLN A 70 -11.42 11.94 21.31
C GLN A 70 -11.96 13.35 21.61
N ASP A 71 -11.11 14.29 21.99
CA ASP A 71 -11.48 15.69 22.25
C ASP A 71 -11.95 16.38 20.96
N ALA A 72 -11.29 16.06 19.84
CA ALA A 72 -11.73 16.47 18.50
C ALA A 72 -13.11 15.90 18.10
N ARG A 73 -13.58 14.80 18.74
CA ARG A 73 -14.96 14.29 18.55
C ARG A 73 -15.98 15.15 19.27
N GLN A 74 -15.67 15.54 20.50
CA GLN A 74 -16.63 16.21 21.39
C GLN A 74 -16.87 17.66 20.97
N GLN A 75 -15.82 18.38 20.53
CA GLN A 75 -15.94 19.78 20.13
C GLN A 75 -16.81 20.01 18.88
N ARG A 76 -16.92 19.03 17.96
CA ARG A 76 -17.83 19.14 16.80
C ARG A 76 -19.25 18.65 17.08
N GLY A 77 -19.44 17.77 18.07
CA GLY A 77 -20.78 17.37 18.50
C GLY A 77 -21.58 18.53 19.11
N SER A 78 -20.88 19.44 19.81
CA SER A 78 -21.48 20.68 20.33
C SER A 78 -21.75 21.74 19.26
N GLU A 79 -20.91 21.84 18.22
CA GLU A 79 -21.12 22.80 17.12
C GLU A 79 -22.30 22.42 16.20
N SER A 80 -22.62 21.12 16.08
CA SER A 80 -23.77 20.64 15.30
C SER A 80 -25.13 20.80 15.99
N GLU A 81 -25.17 20.93 17.32
CA GLU A 81 -26.42 21.18 18.05
C GLU A 81 -26.78 22.68 18.09
N ASP A 82 -25.77 23.57 18.08
CA ASP A 82 -25.99 25.03 18.07
C ASP A 82 -26.32 25.59 16.67
N SER A 83 -25.98 24.89 15.58
CA SER A 83 -26.26 25.36 14.21
C SER A 83 -27.64 24.99 13.66
N VAL A 84 -28.41 24.14 14.36
CA VAL A 84 -29.76 23.71 13.92
C VAL A 84 -30.87 24.62 14.50
N ALA A 85 -30.55 25.46 15.49
CA ALA A 85 -31.52 26.36 16.13
C ALA A 85 -31.72 27.71 15.42
N GLN A 86 -31.05 28.00 14.29
CA GLN A 86 -31.16 29.27 13.59
C GLN A 86 -31.25 29.11 12.07
N SER A 87 -32.39 28.63 11.57
CA SER A 87 -32.89 29.04 10.25
C SER A 87 -34.40 28.76 10.12
N GLU A 88 -35.22 29.60 10.75
CA GLU A 88 -36.60 29.81 10.31
C GLU A 88 -36.58 30.70 9.05
N ILE A 89 -36.93 30.15 7.87
CA ILE A 89 -37.58 30.92 6.80
C ILE A 89 -38.70 30.07 6.17
N SER A 90 -39.87 30.69 6.10
CA SER A 90 -41.20 30.23 5.70
C SER A 90 -41.37 29.70 4.26
N PRO A 91 -42.52 29.04 3.96
CA PRO A 91 -42.76 28.28 2.73
C PRO A 91 -43.46 29.10 1.63
N ALA A 92 -43.24 28.76 0.35
CA ALA A 92 -44.29 28.65 -0.69
C ALA A 92 -43.74 28.38 -2.11
N ILE A 93 -44.60 27.74 -2.92
CA ILE A 93 -44.76 27.81 -4.40
C ILE A 93 -44.29 26.61 -5.26
N VAL A 94 -45.29 25.76 -5.57
CA VAL A 94 -45.71 25.22 -6.90
C VAL A 94 -45.23 23.84 -7.39
N GLN A 95 -46.24 22.93 -7.42
CA GLN A 95 -46.65 21.92 -8.42
C GLN A 95 -45.73 21.61 -9.62
N ALA A 96 -45.52 20.31 -9.92
CA ALA A 96 -46.13 19.62 -11.08
C ALA A 96 -45.76 18.12 -11.16
N ASP A 97 -46.81 17.30 -11.34
CA ASP A 97 -46.94 16.10 -12.18
C ASP A 97 -46.07 14.82 -12.02
N ALA A 98 -46.74 13.82 -11.45
CA ALA A 98 -47.18 12.57 -12.11
C ALA A 98 -46.18 11.46 -12.52
N VAL A 99 -46.33 10.33 -11.79
CA VAL A 99 -46.44 8.92 -12.26
C VAL A 99 -45.16 8.21 -12.72
N ALA A 100 -44.65 7.32 -11.87
CA ALA A 100 -44.63 5.86 -12.09
C ALA A 100 -43.99 5.15 -10.89
N THR A 101 -44.76 4.32 -10.18
CA THR A 101 -44.24 3.30 -9.25
C THR A 101 -43.70 2.11 -10.04
N PRO A 102 -42.60 1.51 -9.55
CA PRO A 102 -42.77 0.16 -9.03
C PRO A 102 -42.19 0.00 -7.60
N GLN A 103 -42.89 -0.88 -6.89
CA GLN A 103 -42.79 -1.46 -5.54
C GLN A 103 -41.46 -1.38 -4.73
N PRO A 104 -41.57 -1.42 -3.39
CA PRO A 104 -40.46 -1.20 -2.47
C PRO A 104 -39.55 -2.42 -2.36
N VAL A 105 -38.25 -2.22 -2.57
CA VAL A 105 -37.21 -3.10 -2.04
C VAL A 105 -36.87 -2.57 -0.64
N LYS A 106 -36.86 -3.47 0.35
CA LYS A 106 -36.71 -3.19 1.78
C LYS A 106 -35.58 -2.19 2.07
N ALA A 107 -35.90 -1.13 2.80
CA ALA A 107 -35.04 0.01 3.10
C ALA A 107 -34.04 -0.23 4.25
N ASP A 108 -34.16 -1.32 5.02
CA ASP A 108 -33.37 -1.56 6.24
C ASP A 108 -31.89 -1.90 6.00
N GLU A 109 -31.50 -2.41 4.83
CA GLU A 109 -30.11 -2.89 4.61
C GLU A 109 -29.18 -1.81 4.03
N ARG A 110 -29.71 -0.64 3.61
CA ARG A 110 -28.89 0.48 3.08
C ARG A 110 -28.52 1.53 4.11
N GLU A 111 -29.25 1.62 5.23
CA GLU A 111 -28.96 2.59 6.30
C GLU A 111 -27.78 2.12 7.19
N GLU A 112 -27.62 0.82 7.45
CA GLU A 112 -26.45 0.31 8.20
C GLU A 112 -25.12 0.44 7.41
N GLU A 113 -25.14 0.28 6.08
CA GLU A 113 -23.95 0.49 5.25
C GLU A 113 -23.56 1.98 5.15
N THR A 114 -24.54 2.89 5.10
CA THR A 114 -24.28 4.35 5.02
C THR A 114 -23.88 4.95 6.37
N GLU A 115 -24.45 4.48 7.48
CA GLU A 115 -23.99 4.84 8.83
C GLU A 115 -22.58 4.32 9.12
N GLY A 116 -22.25 3.08 8.74
CA GLY A 116 -20.89 2.53 8.86
C GLY A 116 -19.85 3.32 8.06
N ILE A 117 -20.24 3.86 6.89
CA ILE A 117 -19.40 4.70 6.01
C ILE A 117 -19.24 6.12 6.57
N GLN A 118 -20.28 6.74 7.14
CA GLN A 118 -20.19 8.04 7.82
C GLN A 118 -19.42 7.98 9.13
N LEU A 119 -19.61 6.92 9.93
CA LEU A 119 -18.84 6.67 11.16
C LEU A 119 -17.36 6.41 10.89
N ALA A 120 -17.00 5.77 9.77
CA ALA A 120 -15.61 5.58 9.33
C ALA A 120 -14.98 6.89 8.80
N GLY A 121 -15.73 7.68 8.03
CA GLY A 121 -15.32 9.01 7.54
C GLY A 121 -15.09 10.02 8.68
N ALA A 122 -16.00 10.07 9.64
CA ALA A 122 -15.89 10.91 10.83
C ALA A 122 -14.72 10.48 11.75
N LYS A 123 -14.53 9.17 11.97
CA LYS A 123 -13.40 8.60 12.75
C LYS A 123 -12.03 9.05 12.26
N MET A 124 -11.89 9.32 10.97
CA MET A 124 -10.62 9.61 10.31
C MET A 124 -10.37 11.10 10.07
N MET A 125 -11.41 11.92 9.85
CA MET A 125 -11.28 13.39 9.88
C MET A 125 -10.73 13.91 11.22
N GLN A 126 -11.08 13.24 12.32
CA GLN A 126 -10.60 13.53 13.69
C GLN A 126 -9.09 13.27 13.90
N SER A 127 -8.47 12.46 13.04
CA SER A 127 -7.02 12.19 13.05
C SER A 127 -6.20 13.37 12.48
N THR A 128 -6.84 14.23 11.66
CA THR A 128 -6.14 15.24 10.84
C THR A 128 -5.64 16.45 11.65
N ASP A 129 -6.41 16.94 12.63
CA ASP A 129 -6.04 18.12 13.43
C ASP A 129 -4.91 17.82 14.42
N VAL A 130 -4.95 16.66 15.06
CA VAL A 130 -3.87 16.16 15.94
C VAL A 130 -2.59 15.91 15.15
N ALA A 131 -2.71 15.29 13.97
CA ALA A 131 -1.58 15.09 13.07
C ALA A 131 -0.97 16.42 12.61
N ARG A 132 -1.79 17.45 12.38
CA ARG A 132 -1.31 18.79 11.99
C ARG A 132 -0.55 19.49 13.12
N GLN A 133 -1.05 19.43 14.36
CA GLN A 133 -0.38 20.00 15.53
C GLN A 133 0.94 19.29 15.82
N LEU A 134 0.94 17.95 15.81
CA LEU A 134 2.15 17.16 15.96
C LEU A 134 3.15 17.45 14.84
N GLY A 135 2.68 17.56 13.60
CA GLY A 135 3.51 17.93 12.44
C GLY A 135 4.20 19.28 12.60
N LYS A 136 3.52 20.30 13.17
CA LYS A 136 4.13 21.61 13.48
C LYS A 136 5.24 21.49 14.53
N ALA A 137 5.00 20.74 15.61
CA ALA A 137 5.97 20.56 16.69
C ALA A 137 7.22 19.78 16.25
N LEU A 138 7.04 18.76 15.38
CA LEU A 138 8.14 17.92 14.90
C LEU A 138 8.89 18.53 13.70
N ARG A 139 8.35 19.58 13.07
CA ARG A 139 8.92 20.22 11.87
C ARG A 139 10.40 20.62 12.01
N PRO A 140 10.89 21.19 13.13
CA PRO A 140 12.30 21.57 13.25
C PRO A 140 13.27 20.38 13.19
N PHE A 141 12.77 19.16 13.45
CA PHE A 141 13.58 17.94 13.49
C PHE A 141 13.48 17.11 12.20
N ILE A 142 12.62 17.49 11.25
CA ILE A 142 12.36 16.73 10.03
C ILE A 142 12.71 17.58 8.81
N LEU A 143 13.69 17.11 8.03
CA LEU A 143 13.93 17.62 6.70
C LEU A 143 13.33 16.65 5.67
N ARG A 144 12.29 17.10 4.95
CA ARG A 144 11.66 16.33 3.87
C ARG A 144 11.68 17.15 2.58
N ARG A 145 12.13 16.53 1.50
CA ARG A 145 12.06 17.08 0.13
C ARG A 145 11.40 16.06 -0.78
N THR A 146 10.67 16.54 -1.79
CA THR A 146 10.05 15.67 -2.80
C THR A 146 10.93 15.56 -4.05
N LYS A 147 10.77 14.49 -4.84
CA LYS A 147 11.49 14.36 -6.12
C LYS A 147 11.27 15.55 -7.04
N LYS A 148 10.03 16.04 -7.14
CA LYS A 148 9.69 17.24 -7.93
C LYS A 148 10.45 18.51 -7.48
N GLN A 149 10.76 18.62 -6.19
CA GLN A 149 11.52 19.78 -5.67
C GLN A 149 13.02 19.70 -5.98
N VAL A 150 13.58 18.49 -6.05
CA VAL A 150 15.03 18.27 -6.13
C VAL A 150 15.50 17.88 -7.53
N LEU A 151 14.64 17.22 -8.32
CA LEU A 151 14.97 16.63 -9.61
C LEU A 151 13.97 17.13 -10.65
N ARG A 152 14.25 18.32 -11.20
CA ARG A 152 13.39 18.97 -12.20
C ARG A 152 13.45 18.27 -13.55
N ASP A 153 14.57 17.62 -13.85
CA ASP A 153 14.81 16.92 -15.13
C ASP A 153 14.40 15.44 -15.09
N LEU A 154 13.82 14.97 -13.97
CA LEU A 154 13.38 13.59 -13.86
C LEU A 154 12.13 13.39 -14.72
N PRO A 155 12.13 12.45 -15.68
CA PRO A 155 10.96 12.16 -16.50
C PRO A 155 9.74 11.82 -15.65
N PRO A 156 8.52 11.99 -16.18
CA PRO A 156 7.33 11.65 -15.44
C PRO A 156 7.24 10.14 -15.20
N LYS A 157 6.36 9.76 -14.28
CA LYS A 157 5.93 8.38 -14.11
C LYS A 157 4.42 8.28 -14.22
N THR A 158 3.95 7.20 -14.82
CA THR A 158 2.53 6.86 -14.90
C THR A 158 2.29 5.59 -14.11
N GLU A 159 1.29 5.62 -13.22
CA GLU A 159 0.88 4.45 -12.45
C GLU A 159 -0.50 4.00 -12.94
N GLN A 160 -0.62 2.73 -13.33
CA GLN A 160 -1.87 2.13 -13.82
C GLN A 160 -2.17 0.82 -13.10
N THR A 161 -3.45 0.57 -12.87
CA THR A 161 -3.94 -0.71 -12.39
C THR A 161 -4.44 -1.51 -13.58
N VAL A 162 -3.87 -2.69 -13.80
CA VAL A 162 -4.35 -3.67 -14.78
C VAL A 162 -5.24 -4.66 -14.05
N LEU A 163 -6.53 -4.65 -14.39
CA LEU A 163 -7.50 -5.57 -13.83
C LEU A 163 -7.51 -6.87 -14.64
N CYS A 164 -7.21 -7.99 -13.99
CA CYS A 164 -7.20 -9.31 -14.59
C CYS A 164 -8.48 -10.07 -14.22
N GLU A 165 -9.22 -10.56 -15.20
CA GLU A 165 -10.48 -11.28 -14.99
C GLU A 165 -10.26 -12.79 -15.03
N MET A 166 -10.69 -13.50 -13.98
CA MET A 166 -10.66 -14.97 -13.97
C MET A 166 -11.90 -15.50 -14.68
N GLU A 167 -11.70 -16.47 -15.57
CA GLU A 167 -12.77 -17.09 -16.33
C GLU A 167 -12.93 -18.58 -16.02
N GLY A 168 -14.16 -19.09 -16.18
CA GLY A 168 -14.51 -20.51 -16.07
C GLY A 168 -13.95 -21.19 -14.82
N ALA A 169 -13.16 -22.25 -15.03
CA ALA A 169 -12.63 -23.10 -13.97
C ALA A 169 -11.74 -22.36 -12.95
N GLN A 170 -11.05 -21.28 -13.36
CA GLN A 170 -10.22 -20.49 -12.46
C GLN A 170 -11.07 -19.77 -11.41
N LYS A 171 -12.18 -19.16 -11.86
CA LYS A 171 -13.12 -18.46 -11.00
C LYS A 171 -13.82 -19.44 -10.05
N ASP A 172 -14.29 -20.57 -10.57
CA ASP A 172 -14.96 -21.59 -9.77
C ASP A 172 -14.05 -22.12 -8.65
N LEU A 173 -12.77 -22.38 -8.96
CA LEU A 173 -11.78 -22.80 -7.97
C LEU A 173 -11.60 -21.76 -6.86
N TYR A 174 -11.48 -20.48 -7.24
CA TYR A 174 -11.33 -19.39 -6.28
C TYR A 174 -12.57 -19.22 -5.40
N ASP A 175 -13.77 -19.25 -6.00
CA ASP A 175 -15.04 -19.09 -5.30
C ASP A 175 -15.31 -20.24 -4.32
N GLN A 176 -14.95 -21.48 -4.69
CA GLN A 176 -14.98 -22.63 -3.80
C GLN A 176 -14.07 -22.43 -2.58
N LEU A 177 -12.84 -21.97 -2.81
CA LEU A 177 -11.86 -21.69 -1.76
C LEU A 177 -12.36 -20.58 -0.82
N LEU A 178 -12.91 -19.50 -1.39
CA LEU A 178 -13.49 -18.40 -0.64
C LEU A 178 -14.67 -18.85 0.22
N LYS A 179 -15.58 -19.65 -0.33
CA LYS A 179 -16.73 -20.20 0.40
C LYS A 179 -16.29 -21.11 1.54
N HIS A 180 -15.29 -21.96 1.30
CA HIS A 180 -14.72 -22.84 2.32
C HIS A 180 -14.16 -22.04 3.50
N TYR A 181 -13.29 -21.06 3.23
CA TYR A 181 -12.70 -20.24 4.29
C TYR A 181 -13.73 -19.37 5.02
N ARG A 182 -14.69 -18.78 4.30
CA ARG A 182 -15.79 -18.04 4.94
C ARG A 182 -16.58 -18.92 5.91
N GLY A 183 -17.01 -20.10 5.47
CA GLY A 183 -17.78 -21.03 6.29
C GLY A 183 -17.02 -21.48 7.55
N SER A 184 -15.73 -21.82 7.39
CA SER A 184 -14.88 -22.28 8.52
C SER A 184 -14.55 -21.16 9.52
N LEU A 185 -14.36 -19.92 9.03
CA LEU A 185 -14.04 -18.78 9.89
C LEU A 185 -15.26 -18.26 10.64
N LEU A 186 -16.43 -18.17 9.98
CA LEU A 186 -17.66 -17.69 10.62
C LEU A 186 -18.03 -18.52 11.84
N SER A 187 -18.07 -19.85 11.71
CA SER A 187 -18.39 -20.76 12.83
C SER A 187 -17.41 -20.63 13.99
N LYS A 188 -16.10 -20.56 13.70
CA LYS A 188 -15.07 -20.47 14.74
C LYS A 188 -15.02 -19.11 15.43
N VAL A 189 -15.25 -18.02 14.70
CA VAL A 189 -15.29 -16.66 15.26
C VAL A 189 -16.50 -16.49 16.18
N THR A 190 -17.66 -17.06 15.83
CA THR A 190 -18.84 -17.07 16.71
C THR A 190 -18.62 -17.89 17.98
N GLU A 191 -17.84 -18.98 17.94
CA GLU A 191 -17.60 -19.86 19.09
C GLU A 191 -16.50 -19.35 20.05
N SER A 192 -15.39 -18.80 19.51
CA SER A 192 -14.17 -18.55 20.29
C SER A 192 -13.68 -17.09 20.27
N GLY A 193 -14.34 -16.20 19.52
CA GLY A 193 -13.99 -14.79 19.39
C GLY A 193 -12.79 -14.50 18.45
N MET A 194 -12.73 -13.28 17.90
CA MET A 194 -11.77 -12.87 16.86
C MET A 194 -10.28 -12.98 17.30
N GLY A 195 -9.98 -12.66 18.56
CA GLY A 195 -8.61 -12.62 19.07
C GLY A 195 -7.91 -13.98 19.09
N ARG A 196 -8.65 -15.07 19.34
CA ARG A 196 -8.10 -16.44 19.31
C ARG A 196 -7.93 -17.00 17.90
N ASN A 197 -8.69 -16.49 16.93
CA ASN A 197 -8.71 -16.99 15.56
C ASN A 197 -7.90 -16.16 14.56
N THR A 198 -7.16 -15.15 15.03
CA THR A 198 -6.41 -14.24 14.15
C THR A 198 -5.41 -14.99 13.25
N VAL A 199 -4.74 -16.03 13.77
CA VAL A 199 -3.82 -16.86 12.97
C VAL A 199 -4.54 -17.55 11.82
N MET A 200 -5.73 -18.10 12.06
CA MET A 200 -6.54 -18.76 11.03
C MET A 200 -7.03 -17.78 9.96
N VAL A 201 -7.42 -16.56 10.36
CA VAL A 201 -7.83 -15.51 9.43
C VAL A 201 -6.65 -15.10 8.54
N LEU A 202 -5.45 -14.92 9.13
CA LEU A 202 -4.25 -14.58 8.38
C LEU A 202 -3.84 -15.70 7.41
N GLU A 203 -3.97 -16.96 7.81
CA GLU A 203 -3.75 -18.11 6.94
C GLU A 203 -4.75 -18.12 5.76
N ALA A 204 -6.04 -17.96 6.03
CA ALA A 204 -7.07 -17.90 4.99
C ALA A 204 -6.82 -16.75 4.02
N LEU A 205 -6.48 -15.55 4.52
CA LEU A 205 -6.15 -14.41 3.69
C LEU A 205 -4.89 -14.65 2.86
N LEU A 206 -3.85 -15.29 3.42
CA LEU A 206 -2.65 -15.67 2.68
C LEU A 206 -3.01 -16.62 1.53
N ARG A 207 -3.80 -17.66 1.79
CA ARG A 207 -4.23 -18.64 0.79
C ARG A 207 -5.10 -18.01 -0.30
N LEU A 208 -6.05 -17.16 0.05
CA LEU A 208 -6.85 -16.42 -0.92
C LEU A 208 -6.00 -15.51 -1.80
N ARG A 209 -4.99 -14.82 -1.23
CA ARG A 209 -4.05 -14.01 -2.02
C ARG A 209 -3.21 -14.87 -2.97
N GLN A 210 -2.73 -16.03 -2.51
CA GLN A 210 -2.03 -16.98 -3.37
C GLN A 210 -2.92 -17.47 -4.52
N ALA A 211 -4.18 -17.85 -4.24
CA ALA A 211 -5.14 -18.29 -5.26
C ALA A 211 -5.42 -17.19 -6.30
N ALA A 212 -5.54 -15.94 -5.86
CA ALA A 212 -5.74 -14.79 -6.74
C ALA A 212 -4.52 -14.47 -7.62
N CYS A 213 -3.31 -14.81 -7.17
CA CYS A 213 -2.10 -14.68 -7.97
C CYS A 213 -1.97 -15.81 -8.99
N HIS A 214 -2.04 -17.06 -8.51
CA HIS A 214 -1.99 -18.28 -9.33
C HIS A 214 -2.33 -19.51 -8.45
N PRO A 215 -3.22 -20.43 -8.88
CA PRO A 215 -3.57 -21.62 -8.09
C PRO A 215 -2.39 -22.56 -7.82
N GLY A 216 -1.41 -22.59 -8.72
CA GLY A 216 -0.11 -23.24 -8.56
C GLY A 216 0.68 -22.88 -7.28
N LEU A 217 0.38 -21.74 -6.65
CA LEU A 217 1.00 -21.32 -5.38
C LEU A 217 0.44 -22.08 -4.16
N ILE A 218 -0.71 -22.72 -4.33
CA ILE A 218 -1.37 -23.54 -3.30
C ILE A 218 -1.19 -25.02 -3.62
N ASP A 219 -1.48 -25.40 -4.87
CA ASP A 219 -1.30 -26.77 -5.35
C ASP A 219 -0.36 -26.78 -6.57
N PRO A 220 0.87 -27.30 -6.42
CA PRO A 220 1.83 -27.41 -7.52
C PRO A 220 1.31 -28.15 -8.75
N LYS A 221 0.29 -29.00 -8.63
CA LYS A 221 -0.33 -29.69 -9.78
C LYS A 221 -1.04 -28.73 -10.74
N LEU A 222 -1.44 -27.56 -10.23
CA LEU A 222 -2.09 -26.50 -10.99
C LEU A 222 -1.08 -25.48 -11.54
N ALA A 223 0.23 -25.68 -11.35
CA ALA A 223 1.27 -24.74 -11.77
C ALA A 223 1.36 -24.53 -13.29
N ASP A 224 0.97 -25.54 -14.07
CA ASP A 224 1.05 -25.51 -15.53
C ASP A 224 -0.24 -25.03 -16.21
N GLN A 225 -1.27 -24.71 -15.42
CA GLN A 225 -2.51 -24.19 -15.96
C GLN A 225 -2.35 -22.72 -16.34
N PRO A 226 -2.90 -22.29 -17.49
CA PRO A 226 -2.97 -20.87 -17.80
C PRO A 226 -3.78 -20.13 -16.74
N PHE A 227 -3.37 -18.90 -16.43
CA PHE A 227 -4.01 -18.08 -15.42
C PHE A 227 -4.03 -16.61 -15.82
N ALA A 228 -5.19 -15.96 -15.67
CA ALA A 228 -5.46 -14.64 -16.22
C ALA A 228 -4.39 -13.59 -15.91
N LYS A 229 -3.86 -13.58 -14.68
CA LYS A 229 -2.82 -12.63 -14.29
C LYS A 229 -1.47 -12.90 -14.96
N LEU A 230 -1.10 -14.17 -15.06
CA LEU A 230 0.16 -14.58 -15.67
C LEU A 230 0.14 -14.32 -17.18
N GLU A 231 -0.99 -14.59 -17.84
CA GLU A 231 -1.21 -14.27 -19.25
C GLU A 231 -1.13 -12.76 -19.50
N ALA A 232 -1.86 -11.95 -18.72
CA ALA A 232 -1.84 -10.50 -18.85
C ALA A 232 -0.44 -9.88 -18.65
N LEU A 233 0.41 -10.50 -17.81
CA LEU A 233 1.81 -10.12 -17.65
C LEU A 233 2.62 -10.51 -18.89
N LEU A 234 2.52 -11.76 -19.34
CA LEU A 234 3.34 -12.31 -20.41
C LEU A 234 3.09 -11.62 -21.75
N GLU A 235 1.83 -11.35 -22.10
CA GLU A 235 1.46 -10.57 -23.29
C GLU A 235 2.20 -9.23 -23.33
N ARG A 236 2.15 -8.49 -22.21
CA ARG A 236 2.83 -7.20 -22.10
C ARG A 236 4.35 -7.33 -22.13
N LEU A 237 4.91 -8.34 -21.47
CA LEU A 237 6.35 -8.55 -21.50
C LEU A 237 6.83 -8.90 -22.90
N GLU A 238 6.09 -9.71 -23.66
CA GLU A 238 6.42 -10.05 -25.03
C GLU A 238 6.44 -8.82 -25.94
N ASP A 239 5.39 -8.00 -25.88
CA ASP A 239 5.32 -6.74 -26.65
C ASP A 239 6.50 -5.82 -26.33
N LEU A 240 6.78 -5.62 -25.04
CA LEU A 240 7.87 -4.75 -24.59
C LEU A 240 9.25 -5.26 -25.00
N VAL A 241 9.46 -6.58 -24.92
CA VAL A 241 10.73 -7.20 -25.32
C VAL A 241 10.95 -7.06 -26.83
N GLN A 242 9.89 -7.17 -27.63
CA GLN A 242 9.96 -6.97 -29.09
C GLN A 242 10.31 -5.52 -29.45
N GLU A 243 9.78 -4.55 -28.69
CA GLU A 243 10.08 -3.12 -28.85
C GLU A 243 11.47 -2.73 -28.30
N GLY A 244 12.14 -3.64 -27.57
CA GLY A 244 13.47 -3.42 -27.00
C GLY A 244 13.47 -2.70 -25.66
N HIS A 245 12.32 -2.61 -25.00
CA HIS A 245 12.17 -2.01 -23.67
C HIS A 245 12.57 -3.00 -22.56
N LYS A 246 13.01 -2.44 -21.42
CA LYS A 246 13.35 -3.24 -20.22
C LYS A 246 12.30 -3.11 -19.12
N ALA A 247 12.02 -4.23 -18.46
CA ALA A 247 11.00 -4.34 -17.44
C ALA A 247 11.53 -4.94 -16.12
N LEU A 248 11.06 -4.38 -15.00
CA LEU A 248 11.17 -4.98 -13.67
C LEU A 248 9.86 -5.68 -13.33
N VAL A 249 9.94 -6.87 -12.73
CA VAL A 249 8.76 -7.61 -12.26
C VAL A 249 8.93 -7.93 -10.78
N PHE A 250 8.03 -7.43 -9.96
CA PHE A 250 8.05 -7.57 -8.52
C PHE A 250 6.92 -8.45 -8.00
N SER A 251 7.23 -9.33 -7.05
CA SER A 251 6.25 -10.13 -6.31
C SER A 251 6.68 -10.36 -4.87
N GLN A 252 5.74 -10.50 -3.94
CA GLN A 252 6.03 -10.97 -2.59
C GLN A 252 6.27 -12.48 -2.54
N PHE A 253 5.75 -13.23 -3.51
CA PHE A 253 5.79 -14.68 -3.57
C PHE A 253 6.90 -15.11 -4.53
N THR A 254 8.02 -15.60 -3.97
CA THR A 254 9.13 -16.13 -4.79
C THR A 254 8.68 -17.31 -5.65
N SER A 255 7.77 -18.14 -5.15
CA SER A 255 7.15 -19.22 -5.92
C SER A 255 6.33 -18.71 -7.11
N PHE A 256 5.81 -17.48 -7.07
CA PHE A 256 5.15 -16.90 -8.24
C PHE A 256 6.18 -16.44 -9.27
N LEU A 257 7.29 -15.85 -8.82
CA LEU A 257 8.42 -15.55 -9.71
C LEU A 257 8.97 -16.81 -10.36
N GLU A 258 9.01 -17.95 -9.67
CA GLU A 258 9.40 -19.24 -10.26
C GLU A 258 8.46 -19.68 -11.39
N LEU A 259 7.15 -19.48 -11.26
CA LEU A 259 6.20 -19.72 -12.34
C LEU A 259 6.45 -18.79 -13.53
N VAL A 260 6.70 -17.50 -13.27
CA VAL A 260 7.07 -16.54 -14.31
C VAL A 260 8.35 -16.98 -15.02
N ARG A 261 9.38 -17.41 -14.27
CA ARG A 261 10.64 -17.92 -14.84
C ARG A 261 10.40 -19.07 -15.81
N LYS A 262 9.60 -20.07 -15.41
CA LYS A 262 9.25 -21.21 -16.27
C LYS A 262 8.60 -20.75 -17.58
N GLN A 263 7.74 -19.74 -17.53
CA GLN A 263 7.09 -19.19 -18.72
C GLN A 263 8.01 -18.31 -19.58
N LEU A 264 8.97 -17.61 -18.99
CA LEU A 264 10.00 -16.88 -19.74
C LEU A 264 10.99 -17.83 -20.42
N ASP A 265 11.40 -18.89 -19.71
CA ASP A 265 12.29 -19.94 -20.25
C ASP A 265 11.64 -20.65 -21.45
N SER A 266 10.34 -20.97 -21.37
CA SER A 266 9.61 -21.62 -22.49
C SER A 266 9.47 -20.72 -23.72
N ARG A 267 9.54 -19.40 -23.54
CA ARG A 267 9.48 -18.38 -24.61
C ARG A 267 10.85 -17.91 -25.09
N GLY A 268 11.93 -18.39 -24.45
CA GLY A 268 13.29 -17.95 -24.75
C GLY A 268 13.59 -16.49 -24.37
N ILE A 269 12.82 -15.90 -23.45
CA ILE A 269 13.06 -14.54 -22.96
C ILE A 269 14.15 -14.60 -21.88
N VAL A 270 15.26 -13.89 -22.10
CA VAL A 270 16.35 -13.80 -21.13
C VAL A 270 15.96 -12.89 -19.98
N TYR A 271 16.26 -13.31 -18.76
CA TYR A 271 15.97 -12.54 -17.56
C TYR A 271 17.06 -12.65 -16.51
N GLU A 272 17.03 -11.72 -15.56
CA GLU A 272 17.74 -11.81 -14.28
C GLU A 272 16.77 -12.09 -13.12
N TYR A 273 17.27 -12.66 -12.04
CA TYR A 273 16.48 -12.98 -10.85
C TYR A 273 17.20 -12.56 -9.57
N LEU A 274 16.47 -11.92 -8.65
CA LEU A 274 16.99 -11.50 -7.35
C LEU A 274 15.98 -11.68 -6.22
N ASP A 275 16.40 -12.41 -5.20
CA ASP A 275 15.72 -12.58 -3.93
C ASP A 275 16.63 -12.38 -2.71
N GLY A 276 16.10 -12.73 -1.53
CA GLY A 276 16.83 -12.61 -0.28
C GLY A 276 18.08 -13.49 -0.20
N GLN A 277 18.13 -14.59 -0.94
CA GLN A 277 19.20 -15.59 -0.92
C GLN A 277 20.25 -15.35 -2.01
N THR A 278 19.94 -14.52 -3.01
CA THR A 278 20.85 -14.18 -4.10
C THR A 278 22.15 -13.55 -3.58
N ARG A 279 23.28 -14.19 -3.90
CA ARG A 279 24.64 -13.68 -3.70
C ARG A 279 25.06 -12.80 -4.90
N HIS A 280 26.13 -12.04 -4.76
CA HIS A 280 26.67 -11.22 -5.86
C HIS A 280 25.64 -10.28 -6.53
N ARG A 281 24.72 -9.70 -5.75
CA ARG A 281 23.62 -8.83 -6.23
C ARG A 281 24.05 -7.74 -7.21
N LYS A 282 25.25 -7.17 -7.02
CA LYS A 282 25.81 -6.16 -7.93
C LYS A 282 25.96 -6.69 -9.36
N GLN A 283 26.41 -7.93 -9.55
CA GLN A 283 26.61 -8.52 -10.88
C GLN A 283 25.28 -8.69 -11.62
N HIS A 284 24.23 -9.15 -10.95
CA HIS A 284 22.88 -9.25 -11.53
C HIS A 284 22.35 -7.89 -11.97
N VAL A 285 22.54 -6.87 -11.12
CA VAL A 285 22.14 -5.48 -11.40
C VAL A 285 22.94 -4.88 -12.55
N GLU A 286 24.25 -5.11 -12.60
CA GLU A 286 25.13 -4.65 -13.67
C GLU A 286 24.78 -5.32 -15.00
N ARG A 287 24.55 -6.64 -15.01
CA ARG A 287 24.12 -7.37 -16.19
C ARG A 287 22.79 -6.84 -16.71
N PHE A 288 21.79 -6.68 -15.86
CA PHE A 288 20.51 -6.10 -16.29
C PHE A 288 20.66 -4.68 -16.85
N GLN A 289 21.51 -3.83 -16.26
CA GLN A 289 21.67 -2.45 -16.74
C GLN A 289 22.45 -2.36 -18.06
N THR A 290 23.46 -3.20 -18.24
CA THR A 290 24.42 -3.08 -19.37
C THR A 290 24.08 -3.98 -20.55
N ASP A 291 23.54 -5.18 -20.31
CA ASP A 291 23.25 -6.15 -21.36
C ASP A 291 21.90 -5.86 -22.00
N ALA A 292 21.90 -5.45 -23.27
CA ALA A 292 20.68 -5.22 -24.04
C ALA A 292 19.86 -6.52 -24.24
N LYS A 293 20.52 -7.69 -24.20
CA LYS A 293 19.85 -8.99 -24.35
C LYS A 293 19.13 -9.44 -23.10
N CYS A 294 19.22 -8.71 -21.98
CA CYS A 294 18.54 -9.01 -20.74
C CYS A 294 17.39 -8.01 -20.50
N PRO A 295 16.22 -8.20 -21.11
CA PRO A 295 15.11 -7.26 -21.02
C PRO A 295 14.33 -7.32 -19.70
N VAL A 296 14.33 -8.45 -18.99
CA VAL A 296 13.48 -8.65 -17.80
C VAL A 296 14.31 -8.87 -16.53
N PHE A 297 13.91 -8.25 -15.43
CA PHE A 297 14.48 -8.52 -14.10
C PHE A 297 13.38 -8.85 -13.08
N LEU A 298 13.38 -10.09 -12.61
CA LEU A 298 12.48 -10.60 -11.60
C LEU A 298 13.05 -10.35 -10.20
N ILE A 299 12.30 -9.65 -9.34
CA ILE A 299 12.79 -9.24 -8.02
C ILE A 299 11.73 -9.51 -6.95
N SER A 300 12.10 -10.22 -5.88
CA SER A 300 11.21 -10.33 -4.72
C SER A 300 11.05 -8.95 -4.04
N LEU A 301 9.83 -8.57 -3.66
CA LEU A 301 9.56 -7.27 -3.02
C LEU A 301 10.40 -7.04 -1.75
N LYS A 302 10.68 -8.11 -0.98
CA LYS A 302 11.54 -8.05 0.20
C LYS A 302 13.01 -7.72 -0.13
N ALA A 303 13.53 -8.24 -1.24
CA ALA A 303 14.89 -7.98 -1.68
C ALA A 303 15.03 -6.65 -2.44
N GLY A 304 13.96 -6.22 -3.12
CA GLY A 304 13.88 -4.93 -3.83
C GLY A 304 13.99 -3.70 -2.92
N GLY A 305 13.71 -3.86 -1.62
CA GLY A 305 13.86 -2.78 -0.61
C GLY A 305 15.29 -2.27 -0.43
N LEU A 306 16.31 -3.02 -0.88
CA LEU A 306 17.72 -2.73 -0.61
C LEU A 306 18.37 -1.86 -1.70
N GLY A 307 18.17 -0.55 -1.67
CA GLY A 307 19.03 0.46 -2.31
C GLY A 307 19.39 0.34 -3.80
N LEU A 308 18.85 -0.59 -4.58
CA LEU A 308 19.28 -0.86 -5.96
C LEU A 308 19.02 0.33 -6.90
N ASN A 309 19.90 0.56 -7.87
CA ASN A 309 19.67 1.50 -8.96
C ASN A 309 19.36 0.69 -10.22
N LEU A 310 18.15 0.83 -10.75
CA LEU A 310 17.65 0.05 -11.89
C LEU A 310 17.08 0.98 -12.97
N THR A 311 17.80 2.06 -13.27
CA THR A 311 17.36 3.13 -14.18
C THR A 311 17.28 2.69 -15.64
N ALA A 312 17.86 1.54 -15.99
CA ALA A 312 17.71 0.95 -17.32
C ALA A 312 16.28 0.43 -17.59
N ALA A 313 15.45 0.26 -16.55
CA ALA A 313 14.07 -0.16 -16.71
C ALA A 313 13.13 1.04 -16.87
N GLU A 314 12.20 0.88 -17.80
CA GLU A 314 11.15 1.86 -18.11
C GLU A 314 9.81 1.36 -17.59
N TYR A 315 9.67 0.04 -17.53
CA TYR A 315 8.46 -0.65 -17.13
C TYR A 315 8.64 -1.34 -15.79
N VAL A 316 7.67 -1.19 -14.89
CA VAL A 316 7.66 -1.82 -13.58
C VAL A 316 6.32 -2.52 -13.38
N PHE A 317 6.35 -3.84 -13.23
CA PHE A 317 5.18 -4.67 -12.93
C PHE A 317 5.19 -5.08 -11.46
N ILE A 318 4.06 -4.88 -10.78
CA ILE A 318 3.82 -5.37 -9.43
C ILE A 318 2.72 -6.41 -9.54
N LEU A 319 3.09 -7.67 -9.31
CA LEU A 319 2.20 -8.82 -9.55
C LEU A 319 1.15 -9.00 -8.45
N ASP A 320 1.44 -8.53 -7.25
CA ASP A 320 0.57 -8.73 -6.09
C ASP A 320 0.57 -7.50 -5.18
N PRO A 321 -0.61 -7.03 -4.74
CA PRO A 321 -0.70 -5.86 -3.89
C PRO A 321 -0.19 -6.17 -2.48
N TRP A 322 0.57 -5.24 -1.90
CA TRP A 322 1.19 -5.35 -0.59
C TRP A 322 0.53 -4.44 0.43
N TRP A 323 0.16 -4.92 1.62
CA TRP A 323 -0.57 -4.15 2.63
C TRP A 323 -0.09 -2.71 2.90
N ASN A 324 1.22 -2.49 2.82
CA ASN A 324 1.88 -1.19 2.88
C ASN A 324 2.26 -0.66 1.46
N PRO A 325 1.57 0.36 0.93
CA PRO A 325 1.85 0.94 -0.39
C PRO A 325 3.24 1.59 -0.51
N ALA A 326 3.87 1.93 0.63
CA ALA A 326 5.22 2.45 0.63
C ALA A 326 6.26 1.46 0.05
N VAL A 327 6.06 0.15 0.28
CA VAL A 327 6.96 -0.89 -0.23
C VAL A 327 6.89 -0.96 -1.75
N GLU A 328 5.67 -0.88 -2.31
CA GLU A 328 5.44 -0.82 -3.74
C GLU A 328 6.04 0.44 -4.37
N ASN A 329 5.81 1.60 -3.74
CA ASN A 329 6.38 2.86 -4.21
C ASN A 329 7.91 2.84 -4.17
N GLN A 330 8.50 2.24 -3.13
CA GLN A 330 9.95 2.08 -3.03
C GLN A 330 10.50 1.19 -4.14
N ALA A 331 9.76 0.16 -4.56
CA ALA A 331 10.10 -0.70 -5.70
C ALA A 331 10.04 0.07 -7.03
N ILE A 332 8.98 0.85 -7.28
CA ILE A 332 8.87 1.72 -8.47
C ILE A 332 10.02 2.75 -8.50
N ASP A 333 10.34 3.31 -7.34
CA ASP A 333 11.41 4.30 -7.19
C ASP A 333 12.82 3.73 -7.44
N ARG A 334 12.98 2.40 -7.60
CA ARG A 334 14.24 1.78 -8.07
C ARG A 334 14.53 2.11 -9.53
N ALA A 335 13.49 2.20 -10.35
CA ALA A 335 13.55 2.59 -11.76
C ALA A 335 13.40 4.11 -11.93
N HIS A 336 12.47 4.73 -11.19
CA HIS A 336 12.24 6.18 -11.21
C HIS A 336 13.25 6.93 -10.34
N ARG A 337 14.52 6.93 -10.74
CA ARG A 337 15.63 7.48 -9.95
C ARG A 337 16.51 8.42 -10.78
N ILE A 338 17.41 9.15 -10.10
CA ILE A 338 18.40 10.01 -10.76
C ILE A 338 19.15 9.20 -11.81
N GLY A 339 19.23 9.71 -13.02
CA GLY A 339 19.82 9.03 -14.17
C GLY A 339 18.80 8.40 -15.11
N GLN A 340 17.53 8.31 -14.73
CA GLN A 340 16.45 7.89 -15.62
C GLN A 340 16.26 8.90 -16.75
N GLN A 341 16.24 8.41 -17.99
CA GLN A 341 16.09 9.22 -19.21
C GLN A 341 14.69 9.06 -19.84
N HIS A 342 13.98 8.00 -19.49
CA HIS A 342 12.68 7.68 -20.09
C HIS A 342 11.55 7.79 -19.07
N HIS A 343 10.34 7.96 -19.59
CA HIS A 343 9.13 7.93 -18.77
C HIS A 343 8.95 6.55 -18.14
N VAL A 344 8.66 6.51 -16.83
CA VAL A 344 8.50 5.22 -16.12
C VAL A 344 7.03 4.84 -16.04
N PHE A 345 6.69 3.65 -16.55
CA PHE A 345 5.35 3.06 -16.46
C PHE A 345 5.33 2.02 -15.35
N ALA A 346 4.47 2.21 -14.35
CA ALA A 346 4.26 1.26 -13.26
C ALA A 346 2.86 0.64 -13.36
N TYR A 347 2.81 -0.68 -13.51
CA TYR A 347 1.60 -1.47 -13.63
C TYR A 347 1.38 -2.32 -12.37
N ARG A 348 0.22 -2.19 -11.74
CA ARG A 348 -0.23 -3.07 -10.65
C ARG A 348 -1.24 -4.06 -11.21
N LEU A 349 -0.90 -5.35 -11.19
CA LEU A 349 -1.81 -6.40 -11.65
C LEU A 349 -2.70 -6.85 -10.49
N ILE A 350 -4.01 -6.73 -10.68
CA ILE A 350 -5.00 -7.04 -9.64
C ILE A 350 -6.05 -7.96 -10.25
N CYS A 351 -6.27 -9.13 -9.65
CA CYS A 351 -7.36 -10.00 -10.06
C CYS A 351 -8.71 -9.46 -9.55
N GLN A 352 -9.65 -9.26 -10.48
CA GLN A 352 -10.98 -8.77 -10.18
C GLN A 352 -11.78 -9.76 -9.34
N ASN A 353 -12.69 -9.24 -8.52
CA ASN A 353 -13.57 -10.01 -7.62
C ASN A 353 -12.82 -10.88 -6.61
N THR A 354 -11.56 -10.55 -6.30
CA THR A 354 -10.73 -11.28 -5.32
C THR A 354 -10.40 -10.43 -4.09
N VAL A 355 -9.72 -11.06 -3.12
CA VAL A 355 -9.15 -10.39 -1.95
C VAL A 355 -8.14 -9.31 -2.36
N GLU A 356 -7.45 -9.45 -3.49
CA GLU A 356 -6.49 -8.45 -3.94
C GLU A 356 -7.14 -7.11 -4.29
N GLN A 357 -8.27 -7.15 -4.99
CA GLN A 357 -9.04 -5.93 -5.32
C GLN A 357 -9.47 -5.21 -4.03
N ARG A 358 -9.92 -5.97 -3.02
CA ARG A 358 -10.27 -5.41 -1.71
C ARG A 358 -9.07 -4.80 -0.99
N ILE A 359 -7.89 -5.43 -1.07
CA ILE A 359 -6.65 -4.88 -0.51
C ILE A 359 -6.31 -3.55 -1.19
N ALA A 360 -6.38 -3.48 -2.52
CA ALA A 360 -6.10 -2.27 -3.28
C ALA A 360 -7.09 -1.13 -2.99
N GLU A 361 -8.38 -1.43 -2.88
CA GLU A 361 -9.42 -0.48 -2.46
C GLU A 361 -9.11 0.10 -1.06
N LEU A 362 -8.68 -0.73 -0.12
CA LEU A 362 -8.30 -0.30 1.23
C LEU A 362 -7.02 0.55 1.24
N GLN A 363 -6.03 0.22 0.40
CA GLN A 363 -4.83 1.03 0.24
C GLN A 363 -5.16 2.42 -0.34
N ALA A 364 -6.01 2.48 -1.37
CA ALA A 364 -6.42 3.73 -2.00
C ALA A 364 -7.11 4.64 -0.98
N LYS A 365 -8.09 4.10 -0.23
CA LYS A 365 -8.76 4.82 0.87
C LYS A 365 -7.78 5.34 1.93
N LYS A 366 -6.74 4.56 2.28
CA LYS A 366 -5.69 5.01 3.21
C LYS A 366 -4.80 6.10 2.62
N ARG A 367 -4.44 6.01 1.34
CA ARG A 367 -3.58 6.99 0.66
C ARG A 367 -4.28 8.33 0.51
N ASP A 368 -5.52 8.35 0.02
CA ASP A 368 -6.26 9.59 -0.20
C ASP A 368 -6.44 10.36 1.10
N LEU A 369 -6.62 9.65 2.22
CA LEU A 369 -6.61 10.25 3.55
C LEU A 369 -5.22 10.78 3.95
N ALA A 370 -4.15 9.99 3.76
CA ALA A 370 -2.79 10.41 4.10
C ALA A 370 -2.36 11.66 3.30
N ASP A 371 -2.72 11.70 2.01
CA ASP A 371 -2.47 12.84 1.14
C ASP A 371 -3.36 14.03 1.49
N ALA A 372 -4.59 13.85 2.00
CA ALA A 372 -5.36 14.97 2.56
C ALA A 372 -4.71 15.60 3.80
N ILE A 373 -4.03 14.80 4.64
CA ILE A 373 -3.32 15.27 5.85
C ILE A 373 -2.02 16.00 5.49
N ILE A 374 -1.29 15.49 4.49
CA ILE A 374 0.05 15.94 4.12
C ILE A 374 0.02 16.97 2.97
N GLY A 375 -0.92 16.83 2.04
CA GLY A 375 -1.02 17.56 0.77
C GLY A 375 -1.57 18.98 0.87
N GLN A 376 -2.32 19.32 1.92
CA GLN A 376 -2.74 20.71 2.18
C GLN A 376 -1.56 21.68 2.40
N GLN A 377 -0.33 21.18 2.57
CA GLN A 377 0.87 22.03 2.69
C GLN A 377 1.48 22.44 1.34
N SER A 378 1.06 21.85 0.21
CA SER A 378 1.70 22.13 -1.09
C SER A 378 0.98 23.22 -1.89
N GLU A 379 -0.36 23.26 -1.85
CA GLU A 379 -1.15 24.21 -2.64
C GLU A 379 -1.33 25.57 -1.94
N SER A 380 -1.31 25.62 -0.61
CA SER A 380 -1.49 26.88 0.13
C SER A 380 -0.30 27.84 -0.01
N LEU A 381 0.87 27.35 -0.40
CA LEU A 381 2.09 28.15 -0.60
C LEU A 381 2.15 28.84 -1.98
N LEU A 382 1.43 28.32 -2.98
CA LEU A 382 1.33 28.95 -4.30
C LEU A 382 0.14 29.91 -4.43
N ALA A 383 -0.84 29.79 -3.53
CA ALA A 383 -1.95 30.75 -3.42
C ALA A 383 -1.67 31.93 -2.47
N SER A 384 -0.51 31.92 -1.79
CA SER A 384 -0.09 32.97 -0.85
C SER A 384 1.22 33.68 -1.25
N LEU A 385 1.68 33.43 -2.47
CA LEU A 385 2.64 34.24 -3.22
C LEU A 385 1.89 34.90 -4.37
#